data_AF-A0A8T3U954-F1
#
_entry.id   AF-A0A8T3U954-F1
#
_cell.length_a   1.000
_cell.length_b   1.000
_cell.length_c   1.000
_cell.angle_alpha   90.00
_cell.angle_beta   90.00
_cell.angle_gamma   90.00
#
_symmetry.space_group_name_H-M   'P 1'
#
loop_
_entity.id
_entity.type
_entity.pdbx_description
1 polymer ?
#
loop_
_entity_poly.entity_id
_entity_poly.type
_entity_poly.pdbx_seq_one_letter_code
_entity_poly.pdbx_strand_id
1 'polypeptide(L)'
;MKENKKNTKSLIIYLIIFAFVVAVSINAIINQESKKQEIKMQISQYEDELEKLKSEKEELIEQKEKINTDKYIENVARNKLDMFLPNEKVYVHSRW
;
A
#
# COMPACT_ATOMS: atom_id res chain seq x y z
N MET A 1 12.15 -30.20 -66.68
CA MET A 1 11.19 -29.70 -65.67
C MET A 1 11.85 -29.72 -64.28
N LYS A 2 12.76 -28.77 -63.96
CA LYS A 2 13.54 -28.77 -62.69
C LYS A 2 13.85 -27.37 -62.11
N GLU A 3 13.15 -26.32 -62.55
CA GLU A 3 13.57 -24.94 -62.26
C GLU A 3 12.97 -24.31 -60.97
N ASN A 4 11.94 -24.88 -60.34
CA ASN A 4 11.25 -24.22 -59.20
C ASN A 4 11.78 -24.57 -57.79
N LYS A 5 12.79 -25.44 -57.67
CA LYS A 5 13.25 -25.96 -56.36
C LYS A 5 14.08 -24.96 -55.54
N LYS A 6 14.61 -23.89 -56.17
CA LYS A 6 15.42 -22.85 -55.49
C LYS A 6 14.53 -21.85 -54.73
N ASN A 7 13.38 -21.49 -55.30
CA ASN A 7 12.45 -20.52 -54.72
C ASN A 7 11.72 -21.09 -53.49
N THR A 8 11.34 -22.37 -53.54
CA THR A 8 10.68 -23.06 -52.41
C THR A 8 11.59 -23.19 -51.19
N LYS A 9 12.90 -23.40 -51.37
CA LYS A 9 13.87 -23.41 -50.26
C LYS A 9 13.97 -22.05 -49.57
N SER A 10 13.95 -20.95 -50.32
CA SER A 10 13.98 -19.61 -49.72
C SER A 10 12.69 -19.29 -48.95
N LEU A 11 11.52 -19.71 -49.47
CA LEU A 11 10.23 -19.54 -48.79
C LEU A 11 10.17 -20.31 -47.47
N ILE A 12 10.71 -21.53 -47.44
CA ILE A 12 10.81 -22.33 -46.21
C ILE A 12 11.69 -21.62 -45.16
N ILE A 13 12.81 -21.03 -45.58
CA ILE A 13 13.70 -20.27 -44.69
C ILE A 13 12.97 -19.04 -44.12
N TYR A 14 12.26 -18.28 -44.94
CA TYR A 14 11.46 -17.14 -44.46
C TYR A 14 10.35 -17.55 -43.48
N LEU A 15 9.70 -18.69 -43.72
CA LEU A 15 8.69 -19.24 -42.81
C LEU A 15 9.28 -19.62 -41.44
N ILE A 16 10.48 -20.20 -41.41
CA ILE A 16 11.18 -20.56 -40.17
C ILE A 16 11.57 -19.29 -39.40
N ILE A 17 12.12 -18.28 -40.08
CA ILE A 17 12.47 -17.00 -39.47
C ILE A 17 11.22 -16.32 -38.91
N PHE A 18 10.12 -16.31 -39.66
CA PHE A 18 8.85 -15.74 -39.21
C PHE A 18 8.32 -16.47 -37.97
N ALA A 19 8.31 -17.80 -37.97
CA ALA A 19 7.90 -18.60 -36.81
C ALA A 19 8.77 -18.31 -35.58
N PHE A 20 10.08 -18.12 -35.76
CA PHE A 20 11.00 -17.76 -34.69
C PHE A 20 10.69 -16.38 -34.10
N VAL A 21 10.46 -15.37 -34.95
CA VAL A 21 10.09 -14.01 -34.51
C VAL A 21 8.78 -14.01 -33.74
N VAL A 22 7.77 -14.75 -34.23
CA VAL A 22 6.47 -14.88 -33.53
C VAL A 22 6.66 -15.54 -32.17
N ALA A 23 7.45 -16.62 -32.09
CA ALA A 23 7.71 -17.31 -30.83
C ALA A 23 8.39 -16.40 -29.79
N VAL A 24 9.41 -15.62 -30.18
CA VAL A 24 10.07 -14.64 -29.29
C VAL A 24 9.11 -13.54 -28.86
N SER A 25 8.26 -13.05 -29.78
CA SER A 25 7.30 -11.97 -29.48
C SER A 25 6.24 -12.39 -28.47
N ILE A 26 5.73 -13.62 -28.57
CA ILE A 26 4.76 -14.16 -27.59
C ILE A 26 5.36 -14.22 -26.18
N ASN A 27 6.61 -14.70 -26.06
CA ASN A 27 7.30 -14.74 -24.77
C ASN A 27 7.51 -13.35 -24.17
N ALA A 28 7.84 -12.36 -25.01
CA ALA A 28 8.01 -10.97 -24.56
C ALA A 28 6.69 -10.37 -24.02
N ILE A 29 5.57 -10.64 -24.71
CA ILE A 29 4.24 -10.15 -24.30
C ILE A 29 3.82 -10.77 -22.96
N ILE A 30 3.99 -12.07 -22.78
CA ILE A 30 3.64 -12.75 -21.51
C ILE A 30 4.42 -12.16 -20.34
N ASN A 31 5.74 -11.99 -20.50
CA ASN A 31 6.59 -11.40 -19.45
C ASN A 31 6.22 -9.94 -19.14
N GLN A 32 5.81 -9.16 -20.15
CA GLN A 32 5.37 -7.78 -19.95
C GLN A 32 4.04 -7.70 -19.20
N GLU A 33 3.07 -8.57 -19.49
CA GLU A 33 1.78 -8.59 -18.79
C GLU A 33 1.96 -8.95 -17.31
N SER A 34 2.77 -9.96 -16.98
CA SER A 34 3.07 -10.32 -15.58
C SER A 34 3.73 -9.17 -14.82
N LYS A 35 4.73 -8.52 -15.43
CA LYS A 35 5.41 -7.37 -14.79
C LYS A 35 4.47 -6.20 -14.58
N LYS A 36 3.56 -5.94 -15.53
CA LYS A 36 2.55 -4.88 -15.40
C LYS A 36 1.56 -5.17 -14.28
N GLN A 37 1.13 -6.42 -14.13
CA GLN A 37 0.27 -6.83 -13.02
C GLN A 37 0.97 -6.68 -11.66
N GLU A 38 2.23 -7.09 -11.56
CA GLU A 38 3.02 -6.93 -10.34
C GLU A 38 3.14 -5.45 -9.94
N ILE A 39 3.49 -4.57 -10.89
CA ILE A 39 3.58 -3.13 -10.63
C ILE A 39 2.22 -2.56 -10.19
N LYS A 40 1.12 -2.97 -10.81
CA LYS A 40 -0.23 -2.54 -10.40
C LYS A 40 -0.57 -2.98 -8.98
N MET A 41 -0.21 -4.22 -8.62
CA MET A 41 -0.42 -4.74 -7.27
C MET A 41 0.39 -3.93 -6.24
N GLN A 42 1.67 -3.64 -6.54
CA GLN A 42 2.50 -2.83 -5.68
C GLN A 42 1.93 -1.41 -5.51
N ILE A 43 1.48 -0.78 -6.60
CA ILE A 43 0.83 0.55 -6.55
C ILE A 43 -0.38 0.51 -5.60
N SER A 44 -1.27 -0.47 -5.78
CA SER A 44 -2.46 -0.62 -4.92
C SER A 44 -2.08 -0.81 -3.45
N GLN A 45 -1.04 -1.61 -3.17
CA GLN A 45 -0.57 -1.82 -1.80
C GLN A 45 -0.03 -0.53 -1.17
N TYR A 46 0.76 0.23 -1.91
CA TYR A 46 1.28 1.51 -1.43
C TYR A 46 0.18 2.57 -1.27
N GLU A 47 -0.85 2.56 -2.12
CA GLU A 47 -2.02 3.42 -1.98
C GLU A 47 -2.81 3.10 -0.71
N ASP A 48 -3.08 1.82 -0.43
CA ASP A 48 -3.74 1.36 0.80
C ASP A 48 -2.93 1.73 2.05
N GLU A 49 -1.61 1.54 2.00
CA GLU A 49 -0.72 1.91 3.10
C GLU A 49 -0.71 3.43 3.33
N LEU A 50 -0.68 4.22 2.25
CA LEU A 50 -0.75 5.67 2.33
C LEU A 50 -2.08 6.15 2.95
N GLU A 51 -3.19 5.53 2.59
CA GLU A 51 -4.51 5.86 3.16
C GLU A 51 -4.55 5.54 4.66
N LYS A 52 -4.06 4.37 5.07
CA LYS A 52 -3.95 4.00 6.50
C LYS A 52 -3.09 4.99 7.27
N LEU A 53 -1.91 5.34 6.75
CA LEU A 53 -1.02 6.31 7.40
C LEU A 53 -1.66 7.70 7.51
N LYS A 54 -2.46 8.12 6.50
CA LYS A 54 -3.20 9.39 6.58
C LYS A 54 -4.28 9.34 7.66
N SER A 55 -5.07 8.27 7.72
CA SER A 55 -6.08 8.08 8.76
C SER A 55 -5.46 8.07 10.16
N GLU A 56 -4.38 7.30 10.35
CA GLU A 56 -3.66 7.24 11.62
C GLU A 56 -3.10 8.62 12.02
N LYS A 57 -2.55 9.36 11.07
CA LYS A 57 -2.10 10.74 11.31
C LYS A 57 -3.24 11.65 11.76
N GLU A 58 -4.40 11.57 11.13
CA GLU A 58 -5.57 12.37 11.51
C GLU A 58 -6.06 12.01 12.93
N GLU A 59 -6.15 10.72 13.24
CA GLU A 59 -6.49 10.24 14.59
C GLU A 59 -5.48 10.73 15.64
N LEU A 60 -4.19 10.70 15.35
CA LEU A 60 -3.15 11.20 16.24
C LEU A 60 -3.23 12.72 16.44
N ILE A 61 -3.59 13.49 15.41
CA ILE A 61 -3.82 14.93 15.53
C ILE A 61 -5.04 15.18 16.43
N GLU A 62 -6.14 14.47 16.23
CA GLU A 62 -7.33 14.61 17.06
C GLU A 62 -7.05 14.27 18.53
N GLN A 63 -6.31 13.17 18.77
CA GLN A 63 -5.86 12.80 20.11
C GLN A 63 -4.97 13.90 20.72
N LYS A 64 -4.02 14.44 19.93
CA LYS A 64 -3.15 15.53 20.37
C LYS A 64 -3.94 16.78 20.77
N GLU A 65 -4.98 17.14 20.01
CA GLU A 65 -5.84 18.27 20.37
C GLU A 65 -6.63 17.99 21.65
N LYS A 66 -7.17 16.78 21.81
CA LYS A 66 -7.89 16.37 23.03
C LYS A 66 -7.02 16.44 24.27
N ILE A 67 -5.77 15.96 24.21
CA ILE A 67 -4.86 15.98 25.38
C ILE A 67 -4.40 17.38 25.78
N ASN A 68 -4.41 18.33 24.84
CA ASN A 68 -4.03 19.72 25.11
C ASN A 68 -5.15 20.55 25.73
N THR A 69 -6.31 19.95 26.02
CA THR A 69 -7.41 20.65 26.69
C THR A 69 -7.23 20.63 28.21
N ASP A 70 -7.52 21.76 28.86
CA ASP A 70 -7.48 21.88 30.33
C ASP A 70 -8.32 20.79 31.01
N LYS A 71 -9.46 20.43 30.41
CA LYS A 71 -10.34 19.37 30.88
C LYS A 71 -9.67 18.00 30.89
N TYR A 72 -8.88 17.66 29.88
CA TYR A 72 -8.14 16.41 29.85
C TYR A 72 -7.03 16.40 30.91
N ILE A 73 -6.28 17.51 31.02
CA ILE A 73 -5.23 17.68 32.02
C ILE A 73 -5.81 17.53 33.43
N GLU A 74 -6.91 18.22 33.72
CA GLU A 74 -7.63 18.14 34.99
C GLU A 74 -8.12 16.71 35.26
N ASN A 75 -8.69 16.03 34.27
CA ASN A 75 -9.16 14.66 34.42
C ASN A 75 -8.02 13.67 34.71
N VAL A 76 -6.86 13.85 34.07
CA VAL A 76 -5.66 13.05 34.36
C VAL A 76 -5.12 13.38 35.75
N ALA A 77 -5.04 14.65 36.11
CA ALA A 77 -4.58 15.11 37.41
C ALA A 77 -5.44 14.52 38.54
N ARG A 78 -6.76 14.56 38.40
CA ARG A 78 -7.70 13.99 39.38
C ARG A 78 -7.64 12.47 39.47
N ASN A 79 -7.75 11.77 38.33
CA ASN A 79 -7.93 10.31 38.35
C ASN A 79 -6.62 9.52 38.45
N LYS A 80 -5.52 10.06 37.91
CA LYS A 80 -4.22 9.36 37.90
C LYS A 80 -3.24 9.88 38.93
N LEU A 81 -3.33 11.16 39.31
CA LEU A 81 -2.37 11.80 40.20
C LEU A 81 -2.98 12.21 41.55
N ASP A 82 -4.27 11.97 41.78
CA ASP A 82 -5.01 12.38 42.98
C ASP A 82 -4.82 13.87 43.31
N MET A 83 -4.75 14.70 42.28
CA MET A 83 -4.60 16.15 42.39
C MET A 83 -5.95 16.85 42.30
N PHE A 84 -6.10 17.93 43.06
CA PHE A 84 -7.34 18.71 43.17
C PHE A 84 -7.04 20.19 43.02
N LEU A 85 -8.08 20.98 42.72
CA LEU A 85 -7.93 22.43 42.67
C LEU A 85 -7.58 22.97 44.08
N PRO A 86 -6.77 24.03 44.20
CA PRO A 86 -6.27 24.52 45.49
C PRO A 86 -7.34 24.83 46.56
N ASN A 87 -8.58 25.10 46.14
CA ASN A 87 -9.69 25.46 47.03
C ASN A 87 -10.80 24.39 47.09
N GLU A 88 -10.55 23.17 46.61
CA GLU A 88 -11.55 22.10 46.54
C GLU A 88 -11.51 21.21 47.80
N LYS A 89 -12.69 20.92 48.38
CA LYS A 89 -12.82 20.02 49.52
C LYS A 89 -13.14 18.60 49.05
N VAL A 90 -12.20 17.69 49.25
CA VAL A 90 -12.32 16.28 48.85
C VAL A 90 -12.84 15.44 50.02
N TYR A 91 -13.88 14.64 49.77
CA TYR A 91 -14.42 13.70 50.75
C TYR A 91 -14.02 12.28 50.35
N VAL A 92 -13.08 11.69 51.09
CA VAL A 92 -12.68 10.28 50.92
C VAL A 92 -13.54 9.41 51.82
N HIS A 93 -14.35 8.54 51.22
CA HIS A 93 -15.10 7.52 51.96
C HIS A 93 -14.20 6.32 52.21
N SER A 94 -13.53 6.29 53.37
CA SER A 94 -12.80 5.11 53.84
C SER A 94 -13.81 4.07 54.29
N ARG A 95 -13.92 2.97 53.54
CA ARG A 95 -14.63 1.75 53.98
C ARG A 95 -13.59 0.84 54.63
N TRP A 96 -13.68 0.69 55.96
CA TRP A 96 -12.92 -0.30 56.72
C TRP A 96 -13.43 -1.71 56.40
#